data_AF-A0A257IRX0-F1
#
_entry.id   AF-A0A257IRX0-F1
#
_cell.length_a   1.000
_cell.length_b   1.000
_cell.length_c   1.000
_cell.angle_alpha   90.00
_cell.angle_beta   90.00
_cell.angle_gamma   90.00
#
_symmetry.space_group_name_H-M   'P 1'
#
loop_
_entity.id
_entity.type
_entity.pdbx_description
1 polymer ?
#
loop_
_entity_poly.entity_id
_entity_poly.type
_entity_poly.pdbx_seq_one_letter_code
_entity_poly.pdbx_strand_id
1 'polypeptide(L)'
;MKRIFIILIFINSLTFGQSIDLKKGLVLHYPVLSNSLNDFSNQKNDAILNGEPIFAKDRFGNDNGAVKLTGSKVDFSAKNVELLSSLKTKRAISISAWVYIEDWGNDGIFPIFSKSYNFSKDGFFLWLNPNGFELKEGVGALSYEFEIKTKKWYHIVANFAYKNDDEIEWGFYLNELGSMSVIQKMGNPSTDDVELYFGKIKRIKDELPEVVYANGLFDEIRIYDKLLDKREIKALFEEEDNSENLLKLSQKRNEIVVSPSNQTNQQAKIDKPLIERTSEIVNVESPTKENGLKPNPEINKLGKYYALIISNNDYQDPKIAKLDKPIEDGTKLYETLITNYVFEKENVKFLKDATYEQMIEVFDYFTNIIKPQDNFLVFYAGHGHWEEARKLGYWLPVDAKEKNKAQWLSNSLIKDYMRTIDSKHTLLIADACFSGSIFKTRAAFQDASMAINKLYELPSRKAMTSGTLKTVPDESMFLKYLVKKLLENQDDYMSSDDLFSRFRLAVTNNSPTTPQYGVIQESGDEGGEFIFVKRK
;
A
#
# COMPACT_ATOMS: atom_id res chain seq x y z
N MET A 1 10.01 61.52 -9.51
CA MET A 1 10.42 60.10 -9.65
C MET A 1 11.26 59.68 -8.45
N LYS A 2 10.75 58.78 -7.60
CA LYS A 2 11.55 57.97 -6.67
C LYS A 2 10.89 56.59 -6.60
N ARG A 3 11.61 55.53 -6.97
CA ARG A 3 11.14 54.14 -6.88
C ARG A 3 11.58 53.59 -5.52
N ILE A 4 10.65 53.00 -4.77
CA ILE A 4 10.96 52.23 -3.56
C ILE A 4 11.05 50.76 -3.99
N PHE A 5 12.19 50.12 -3.74
CA PHE A 5 12.37 48.69 -3.94
C PHE A 5 11.77 47.94 -2.74
N ILE A 6 10.82 47.04 -2.99
CA ILE A 6 10.38 46.04 -2.01
C ILE A 6 11.21 44.78 -2.25
N ILE A 7 12.02 44.40 -1.26
CA ILE A 7 12.74 43.12 -1.26
C ILE A 7 11.80 42.06 -0.69
N LEU A 8 11.28 41.19 -1.55
CA LEU A 8 10.57 39.97 -1.15
C LEU A 8 11.58 38.87 -0.85
N ILE A 9 11.73 38.54 0.44
CA ILE A 9 12.51 37.37 0.88
C ILE A 9 11.60 36.15 0.77
N PHE A 10 11.82 35.32 -0.25
CA PHE A 10 11.24 33.97 -0.33
C PHE A 10 11.98 33.04 0.63
N ILE A 11 11.36 32.70 1.75
CA ILE A 11 11.81 31.60 2.61
C ILE A 11 11.22 30.31 2.04
N ASN A 12 12.01 29.58 1.25
CA ASN A 12 11.68 28.22 0.86
C ASN A 12 11.99 27.26 2.02
N SER A 13 10.98 26.91 2.80
CA SER A 13 11.05 25.77 3.73
C SER A 13 10.95 24.46 2.95
N LEU A 14 12.08 23.92 2.50
CA LEU A 14 12.13 22.53 2.03
C LEU A 14 11.98 21.57 3.21
N THR A 15 10.78 21.04 3.43
CA THR A 15 10.59 19.82 4.20
C THR A 15 10.99 18.63 3.33
N PHE A 16 12.16 18.06 3.59
CA PHE A 16 12.62 16.83 2.94
C PHE A 16 11.79 15.64 3.43
N GLY A 17 10.71 15.30 2.72
CA GLY A 17 10.14 13.96 2.77
C GLY A 17 11.18 12.96 2.28
N GLN A 18 11.47 11.93 3.06
CA GLN A 18 12.50 10.95 2.71
C GLN A 18 12.04 10.12 1.50
N SER A 19 12.73 10.27 0.37
CA SER A 19 12.44 9.50 -0.85
C SER A 19 12.67 8.00 -0.62
N ILE A 20 11.69 7.17 -0.96
CA ILE A 20 11.83 5.71 -0.92
C ILE A 20 12.83 5.27 -2.00
N ASP A 21 13.94 4.66 -1.58
CA ASP A 21 14.95 4.12 -2.50
C ASP A 21 14.68 2.64 -2.81
N LEU A 22 13.93 2.40 -3.89
CA LEU A 22 13.61 1.06 -4.38
C LEU A 22 14.81 0.28 -4.95
N LYS A 23 16.04 0.85 -4.95
CA LYS A 23 17.28 0.13 -5.27
C LYS A 23 17.96 -0.48 -4.06
N LYS A 24 17.55 -0.09 -2.84
CA LYS A 24 18.16 -0.59 -1.61
C LYS A 24 17.90 -2.09 -1.44
N GLY A 25 18.96 -2.88 -1.41
CA GLY A 25 18.90 -4.34 -1.30
C GLY A 25 18.40 -5.05 -2.57
N LEU A 26 18.35 -4.37 -3.72
CA LEU A 26 17.91 -4.95 -4.99
C LEU A 26 18.97 -5.94 -5.53
N VAL A 27 18.58 -7.21 -5.63
CA VAL A 27 19.40 -8.36 -6.06
C VAL A 27 19.24 -8.65 -7.55
N LEU A 28 18.04 -8.44 -8.08
CA LEU A 28 17.65 -8.73 -9.46
C LEU A 28 16.50 -7.80 -9.85
N HIS A 29 16.53 -7.23 -11.05
CA HIS A 29 15.45 -6.41 -11.60
C HIS A 29 15.31 -6.65 -13.10
N TYR A 30 14.21 -7.28 -13.49
CA TYR A 30 13.83 -7.48 -14.88
C TYR A 30 12.59 -6.64 -15.21
N PRO A 31 12.75 -5.38 -15.65
CA PRO A 31 11.71 -4.68 -16.37
C PRO A 31 11.72 -5.17 -17.82
N VAL A 32 10.63 -5.72 -18.33
CA VAL A 32 10.55 -6.11 -19.75
C VAL A 32 10.53 -4.85 -20.60
N LEU A 33 11.57 -4.63 -21.39
CA LEU A 33 11.74 -3.38 -22.15
C LEU A 33 12.30 -3.66 -23.54
N SER A 34 11.56 -3.25 -24.58
CA SER A 34 12.00 -3.34 -25.99
C SER A 34 12.55 -4.72 -26.35
N ASN A 35 11.77 -5.76 -26.08
CA ASN A 35 12.10 -7.16 -26.37
C ASN A 35 13.29 -7.73 -25.56
N SER A 36 13.58 -7.19 -24.37
CA SER A 36 14.70 -7.60 -23.51
C SER A 36 14.27 -7.82 -22.06
N LEU A 37 14.95 -8.75 -21.38
CA LEU A 37 14.89 -9.05 -19.94
C LEU A 37 16.29 -8.88 -19.31
N ASN A 38 16.95 -7.76 -19.61
CA ASN A 38 18.22 -7.41 -18.98
C ASN A 38 18.04 -7.17 -17.47
N ASP A 39 19.05 -7.51 -16.67
CA ASP A 39 19.10 -7.17 -15.26
C ASP A 39 19.52 -5.70 -15.06
N PHE A 40 18.67 -4.94 -14.35
CA PHE A 40 18.95 -3.56 -13.94
C PHE A 40 19.44 -3.45 -12.49
N SER A 41 19.62 -4.59 -11.80
CA SER A 41 20.34 -4.64 -10.52
C SER A 41 21.85 -4.40 -10.71
N ASN A 42 22.57 -4.33 -9.58
CA ASN A 42 24.03 -4.25 -9.59
C ASN A 42 24.72 -5.57 -9.98
N GLN A 43 24.00 -6.70 -10.01
CA GLN A 43 24.57 -8.04 -10.23
C GLN A 43 24.69 -8.42 -11.71
N LYS A 44 23.85 -7.86 -12.58
CA LYS A 44 23.85 -8.09 -14.04
C LYS A 44 23.57 -9.55 -14.45
N ASN A 45 22.70 -10.22 -13.70
CA ASN A 45 22.24 -11.57 -14.01
C ASN A 45 21.16 -11.51 -15.11
N ASP A 46 21.49 -11.09 -16.33
CA ASP A 46 20.50 -10.95 -17.42
C ASP A 46 19.77 -12.27 -17.70
N ALA A 47 18.45 -12.21 -17.96
CA ALA A 47 17.65 -13.42 -18.10
C ALA A 47 17.86 -14.12 -19.47
N ILE A 48 17.77 -15.45 -19.45
CA ILE A 48 17.76 -16.31 -20.63
C ILE A 48 16.30 -16.57 -21.00
N LEU A 49 15.88 -16.14 -22.18
CA LEU A 49 14.57 -16.50 -22.76
C LEU A 49 14.62 -17.90 -23.33
N ASN A 50 13.70 -18.77 -22.89
CA ASN A 50 13.57 -20.14 -23.35
C ASN A 50 12.34 -20.24 -24.25
N GLY A 51 12.56 -20.45 -25.56
CA GLY A 51 11.52 -20.47 -26.59
C GLY A 51 11.50 -19.22 -27.47
N GLU A 52 10.53 -19.14 -28.39
CA GLU A 52 10.31 -17.95 -29.24
C GLU A 52 9.59 -16.87 -28.42
N PRO A 53 10.24 -15.73 -28.09
CA PRO A 53 9.67 -14.76 -27.19
C PRO A 53 8.59 -13.93 -27.88
N ILE A 54 7.38 -13.94 -27.33
CA ILE A 54 6.28 -13.08 -27.77
C ILE A 54 6.22 -11.91 -26.81
N PHE A 55 6.35 -10.69 -27.32
CA PHE A 55 6.18 -9.48 -26.52
C PHE A 55 4.80 -8.86 -26.76
N ALA A 56 4.28 -8.20 -25.72
CA ALA A 56 2.93 -7.64 -25.66
C ALA A 56 2.93 -6.30 -24.92
N LYS A 57 1.73 -5.75 -24.69
CA LYS A 57 1.56 -4.53 -23.90
C LYS A 57 1.74 -4.77 -22.41
N ASP A 58 2.41 -3.84 -21.74
CA ASP A 58 2.63 -3.83 -20.28
C ASP A 58 1.39 -3.36 -19.49
N ARG A 59 1.55 -3.14 -18.18
CA ARG A 59 0.49 -2.60 -17.32
C ARG A 59 0.10 -1.13 -17.63
N PHE A 60 0.95 -0.39 -18.34
CA PHE A 60 0.75 1.00 -18.73
C PHE A 60 0.19 1.16 -20.15
N GLY A 61 0.24 0.10 -20.98
CA GLY A 61 -0.20 0.06 -22.36
C GLY A 61 0.91 0.22 -23.43
N ASN A 62 2.18 0.23 -23.02
CA ASN A 62 3.34 0.36 -23.91
C ASN A 62 3.58 -0.91 -24.71
N ASP A 63 3.79 -0.78 -26.02
CA ASP A 63 4.11 -1.91 -26.89
C ASP A 63 5.48 -2.53 -26.54
N ASN A 64 5.51 -3.87 -26.44
CA ASN A 64 6.68 -4.68 -26.09
C ASN A 64 7.26 -4.45 -24.68
N GLY A 65 6.44 -3.98 -23.74
CA GLY A 65 6.78 -3.84 -22.32
C GLY A 65 6.41 -5.05 -21.44
N ALA A 66 5.88 -6.14 -22.02
CA ALA A 66 5.64 -7.38 -21.29
C ALA A 66 5.99 -8.61 -22.14
N VAL A 67 6.48 -9.68 -21.50
CA VAL A 67 6.71 -10.98 -22.13
C VAL A 67 5.48 -11.85 -21.95
N LYS A 68 5.00 -12.43 -23.06
CA LYS A 68 3.87 -13.35 -23.09
C LYS A 68 4.35 -14.79 -22.95
N LEU A 69 3.82 -15.46 -21.93
CA LEU A 69 3.99 -16.88 -21.67
C LEU A 69 2.76 -17.64 -22.18
N THR A 70 2.98 -18.70 -22.96
CA THR A 70 1.91 -19.38 -23.71
C THR A 70 1.58 -20.79 -23.18
N GLY A 71 1.70 -21.00 -21.87
CA GLY A 71 1.31 -22.25 -21.19
C GLY A 71 2.01 -23.53 -21.66
N SER A 72 3.08 -23.45 -22.47
CA SER A 72 3.71 -24.65 -23.06
C SER A 72 5.09 -24.44 -23.72
N LYS A 73 5.50 -23.22 -24.06
CA LYS A 73 6.64 -22.96 -24.97
C LYS A 73 7.56 -21.81 -24.61
N VAL A 74 7.17 -20.94 -23.69
CA VAL A 74 7.92 -19.73 -23.34
C VAL A 74 8.05 -19.66 -21.83
N ASP A 75 9.29 -19.60 -21.36
CA ASP A 75 9.67 -19.27 -19.99
C ASP A 75 10.95 -18.43 -20.02
N PHE A 76 11.40 -17.92 -18.87
CA PHE A 76 12.71 -17.30 -18.76
C PHE A 76 13.39 -17.68 -17.47
N SER A 77 14.71 -17.68 -17.49
CA SER A 77 15.53 -18.18 -16.41
C SER A 77 16.76 -17.34 -16.11
N ALA A 78 17.24 -17.46 -14.87
CA ALA A 78 18.41 -16.76 -14.37
C ALA A 78 19.40 -17.75 -13.76
N LYS A 79 20.66 -17.67 -14.18
CA LYS A 79 21.76 -18.47 -13.62
C LYS A 79 22.52 -17.64 -12.58
N ASN A 80 23.14 -18.30 -11.62
CA ASN A 80 24.00 -17.70 -10.59
C ASN A 80 23.32 -16.65 -9.70
N VAL A 81 21.98 -16.61 -9.65
CA VAL A 81 21.24 -15.80 -8.67
C VAL A 81 21.34 -16.50 -7.30
N GLU A 82 22.17 -15.96 -6.41
CA GLU A 82 22.39 -16.43 -5.03
C GLU A 82 21.17 -16.15 -4.13
N LEU A 83 20.06 -16.81 -4.43
CA LEU A 83 18.79 -16.66 -3.72
C LEU A 83 18.74 -17.47 -2.42
N LEU A 84 19.18 -18.73 -2.43
CA LEU A 84 18.97 -19.67 -1.31
C LEU A 84 20.22 -19.85 -0.41
N SER A 85 21.42 -19.89 -0.99
CA SER A 85 22.70 -19.97 -0.26
C SER A 85 22.85 -18.79 0.70
N SER A 86 22.45 -17.63 0.22
CA SER A 86 22.48 -16.40 0.99
C SER A 86 21.42 -16.40 2.10
N LEU A 87 20.27 -17.06 1.99
CA LEU A 87 19.18 -16.97 2.98
C LEU A 87 19.53 -17.42 4.40
N LYS A 88 20.46 -18.37 4.57
CA LYS A 88 20.97 -18.76 5.90
C LYS A 88 21.81 -17.66 6.58
N THR A 89 22.28 -16.67 5.82
CA THR A 89 23.12 -15.56 6.31
C THR A 89 22.41 -14.20 6.19
N LYS A 90 21.66 -14.01 5.10
CA LYS A 90 20.72 -12.92 4.83
C LYS A 90 19.33 -13.37 5.26
N ARG A 91 18.99 -13.09 6.52
CA ARG A 91 17.75 -13.56 7.17
C ARG A 91 16.44 -13.04 6.56
N ALA A 92 16.45 -12.40 5.39
CA ALA A 92 15.26 -11.94 4.70
C ALA A 92 15.43 -11.81 3.17
N ILE A 93 14.36 -12.10 2.43
CA ILE A 93 14.20 -11.83 0.99
C ILE A 93 12.81 -11.27 0.73
N SER A 94 12.64 -10.52 -0.36
CA SER A 94 11.32 -10.23 -0.93
C SER A 94 11.33 -10.42 -2.45
N ILE A 95 10.24 -10.92 -3.00
CA ILE A 95 10.04 -11.13 -4.44
C ILE A 95 8.80 -10.36 -4.85
N SER A 96 8.96 -9.43 -5.80
CA SER A 96 7.91 -8.59 -6.37
C SER A 96 7.73 -8.93 -7.85
N ALA A 97 6.49 -9.13 -8.30
CA ALA A 97 6.19 -9.43 -9.70
C ALA A 97 4.91 -8.73 -10.18
N TRP A 98 4.91 -8.26 -11.43
CA TRP A 98 3.74 -7.77 -12.15
C TRP A 98 3.33 -8.77 -13.23
N VAL A 99 2.13 -9.34 -13.09
CA VAL A 99 1.62 -10.40 -13.97
C VAL A 99 0.19 -10.16 -14.45
N TYR A 100 -0.11 -10.58 -15.66
CA TYR A 100 -1.46 -10.63 -16.22
C TYR A 100 -1.82 -12.09 -16.46
N ILE A 101 -2.93 -12.57 -15.89
CA ILE A 101 -3.35 -13.97 -16.00
C ILE A 101 -4.33 -14.08 -17.17
N GLU A 102 -3.98 -14.72 -18.28
CA GLU A 102 -4.93 -14.93 -19.39
C GLU A 102 -5.94 -16.02 -19.04
N ASP A 103 -5.43 -17.16 -18.56
CA ASP A 103 -6.19 -18.23 -17.91
C ASP A 103 -5.29 -19.04 -16.96
N TRP A 104 -5.83 -20.11 -16.37
CA TRP A 104 -5.17 -20.93 -15.36
C TRP A 104 -4.42 -22.14 -15.94
N GLY A 105 -4.30 -22.24 -17.27
CA GLY A 105 -3.78 -23.43 -17.95
C GLY A 105 -4.57 -24.71 -17.63
N ASN A 106 -3.98 -25.86 -17.96
CA ASN A 106 -4.57 -27.17 -17.66
C ASN A 106 -4.40 -27.56 -16.17
N ASP A 107 -3.35 -27.06 -15.53
CA ASP A 107 -2.98 -27.38 -14.14
C ASP A 107 -3.74 -26.55 -13.09
N GLY A 108 -4.54 -25.57 -13.51
CA GLY A 108 -5.31 -24.70 -12.61
C GLY A 108 -4.46 -23.68 -11.85
N ILE A 109 -3.21 -23.45 -12.26
CA ILE A 109 -2.25 -22.59 -11.57
C ILE A 109 -1.47 -21.68 -12.53
N PHE A 110 -0.97 -20.56 -12.00
CA PHE A 110 -0.08 -19.65 -12.69
C PHE A 110 1.27 -19.57 -11.94
N PRO A 111 2.30 -20.32 -12.37
CA PRO A 111 3.66 -20.22 -11.83
C PRO A 111 4.21 -18.79 -11.85
N ILE A 112 4.74 -18.32 -10.70
CA ILE A 112 5.48 -17.06 -10.61
C ILE A 112 6.97 -17.32 -10.77
N PHE A 113 7.56 -18.11 -9.88
CA PHE A 113 8.95 -18.56 -9.98
C PHE A 113 9.15 -19.98 -9.42
N SER A 114 10.25 -20.63 -9.80
CA SER A 114 10.75 -21.84 -9.16
C SER A 114 12.26 -21.98 -9.19
N LYS A 115 12.83 -22.59 -8.13
CA LYS A 115 14.25 -23.01 -8.04
C LYS A 115 14.31 -24.35 -7.33
N SER A 116 14.59 -25.44 -8.06
CA SER A 116 14.52 -26.81 -7.53
C SER A 116 15.13 -27.87 -8.46
N TYR A 117 15.76 -28.91 -7.90
CA TYR A 117 15.98 -30.19 -8.63
C TYR A 117 14.73 -31.08 -8.62
N ASN A 118 13.95 -31.10 -7.53
CA ASN A 118 12.78 -31.97 -7.35
C ASN A 118 11.71 -31.32 -6.46
N PHE A 119 10.52 -31.06 -7.03
CA PHE A 119 9.34 -30.48 -6.38
C PHE A 119 8.89 -31.17 -5.09
N SER A 120 9.17 -32.45 -4.92
CA SER A 120 8.71 -33.25 -3.78
C SER A 120 9.69 -33.26 -2.60
N LYS A 121 10.88 -32.66 -2.73
CA LYS A 121 11.94 -32.72 -1.70
C LYS A 121 12.61 -31.39 -1.43
N ASP A 122 13.25 -30.83 -2.47
CA ASP A 122 14.23 -29.75 -2.33
C ASP A 122 13.92 -28.69 -3.41
N GLY A 123 13.10 -27.70 -3.06
CA GLY A 123 12.70 -26.68 -4.03
C GLY A 123 11.89 -25.56 -3.44
N PHE A 124 12.10 -24.36 -3.96
CA PHE A 124 11.41 -23.14 -3.61
C PHE A 124 10.53 -22.68 -4.77
N PHE A 125 9.25 -22.44 -4.49
CA PHE A 125 8.19 -22.25 -5.49
C PHE A 125 7.16 -21.21 -5.03
N LEU A 126 6.68 -20.40 -5.98
CA LEU A 126 5.51 -19.53 -5.80
C LEU A 126 4.59 -19.65 -7.02
N TRP A 127 3.30 -19.84 -6.79
CA TRP A 127 2.28 -19.80 -7.85
C TRP A 127 0.96 -19.21 -7.35
N LEU A 128 0.16 -18.73 -8.30
CA LEU A 128 -1.24 -18.35 -8.07
C LEU A 128 -2.19 -19.48 -8.49
N ASN A 129 -3.39 -19.45 -7.96
CA ASN A 129 -4.55 -20.25 -8.37
C ASN A 129 -5.83 -19.38 -8.22
N PRO A 130 -7.03 -19.82 -8.67
CA PRO A 130 -8.25 -19.01 -8.60
C PRO A 130 -8.61 -18.52 -7.18
N ASN A 131 -8.22 -19.28 -6.17
CA ASN A 131 -8.55 -19.07 -4.76
C ASN A 131 -7.41 -18.39 -3.99
N GLY A 132 -6.30 -18.02 -4.63
CA GLY A 132 -5.25 -17.22 -4.00
C GLY A 132 -3.85 -17.58 -4.49
N PHE A 133 -2.90 -17.70 -3.56
CA PHE A 133 -1.55 -18.15 -3.87
C PHE A 133 -1.13 -19.33 -3.00
N GLU A 134 -0.16 -20.09 -3.49
CA GLU A 134 0.57 -21.07 -2.71
C GLU A 134 2.07 -20.86 -2.88
N LEU A 135 2.78 -20.98 -1.77
CA LEU A 135 4.21 -20.91 -1.67
C LEU A 135 4.70 -22.20 -1.02
N LYS A 136 5.73 -22.81 -1.59
CA LYS A 136 6.28 -24.08 -1.14
C LYS A 136 7.80 -24.01 -1.05
N GLU A 137 8.34 -24.44 0.09
CA GLU A 137 9.77 -24.71 0.26
C GLU A 137 9.97 -26.11 0.86
N GLY A 138 10.61 -26.96 0.07
CA GLY A 138 10.77 -28.38 0.35
C GLY A 138 9.43 -29.08 0.62
N VAL A 139 9.28 -29.69 1.79
CA VAL A 139 8.03 -30.34 2.22
C VAL A 139 6.96 -29.37 2.75
N GLY A 140 7.35 -28.15 3.16
CA GLY A 140 6.43 -27.15 3.68
C GLY A 140 5.69 -26.41 2.57
N ALA A 141 4.39 -26.16 2.77
CA ALA A 141 3.58 -25.32 1.90
C ALA A 141 2.67 -24.41 2.74
N LEU A 142 2.47 -23.20 2.24
CA LEU A 142 1.55 -22.21 2.78
C LEU A 142 0.62 -21.75 1.65
N SER A 143 -0.68 -21.76 1.91
CA SER A 143 -1.69 -21.16 1.03
C SER A 143 -2.31 -19.95 1.72
N TYR A 144 -2.67 -18.93 0.96
CA TYR A 144 -3.48 -17.81 1.46
C TYR A 144 -4.63 -17.55 0.49
N GLU A 145 -5.82 -17.37 1.05
CA GLU A 145 -7.05 -17.24 0.27
C GLU A 145 -7.31 -15.80 -0.20
N PHE A 146 -7.37 -15.61 -1.52
CA PHE A 146 -7.77 -14.38 -2.19
C PHE A 146 -8.48 -14.74 -3.51
N GLU A 147 -9.60 -14.09 -3.85
CA GLU A 147 -10.22 -14.28 -5.16
C GLU A 147 -9.34 -13.65 -6.26
N ILE A 148 -8.77 -14.48 -7.15
CA ILE A 148 -7.99 -14.02 -8.30
C ILE A 148 -8.77 -14.28 -9.59
N LYS A 149 -8.89 -13.26 -10.43
CA LYS A 149 -9.66 -13.27 -11.68
C LYS A 149 -8.73 -13.21 -12.87
N THR A 150 -9.08 -13.93 -13.93
CA THR A 150 -8.35 -13.86 -15.19
C THR A 150 -8.61 -12.53 -15.91
N LYS A 151 -7.81 -12.25 -16.94
CA LYS A 151 -7.84 -11.06 -17.80
C LYS A 151 -7.58 -9.74 -17.07
N LYS A 152 -6.75 -9.79 -16.02
CA LYS A 152 -6.41 -8.63 -15.18
C LYS A 152 -4.93 -8.67 -14.77
N TRP A 153 -4.33 -7.48 -14.65
CA TRP A 153 -3.02 -7.26 -14.03
C TRP A 153 -3.09 -7.36 -12.50
N TYR A 154 -2.08 -7.99 -11.92
CA TYR A 154 -1.83 -8.05 -10.49
C TYR A 154 -0.36 -7.74 -10.22
N HIS A 155 -0.12 -6.92 -9.21
CA HIS A 155 1.17 -6.88 -8.53
C HIS A 155 1.14 -7.92 -7.40
N ILE A 156 2.27 -8.58 -7.17
CA ILE A 156 2.40 -9.65 -6.19
C ILE A 156 3.69 -9.40 -5.43
N VAL A 157 3.65 -9.38 -4.10
CA VAL A 157 4.86 -9.40 -3.27
C VAL A 157 4.81 -10.55 -2.28
N ALA A 158 5.84 -11.40 -2.31
CA ALA A 158 6.10 -12.41 -1.30
C ALA A 158 7.33 -11.99 -0.47
N ASN A 159 7.09 -11.71 0.81
CA ASN A 159 8.09 -11.37 1.83
C ASN A 159 8.49 -12.63 2.61
N PHE A 160 9.78 -12.79 2.89
CA PHE A 160 10.37 -13.98 3.49
C PHE A 160 11.42 -13.60 4.54
N ALA A 161 11.41 -14.21 5.72
CA ALA A 161 12.50 -14.08 6.69
C ALA A 161 12.74 -15.34 7.55
N TYR A 162 14.00 -15.75 7.68
CA TYR A 162 14.43 -16.80 8.63
C TYR A 162 14.49 -16.25 10.06
N LYS A 163 13.75 -16.88 10.97
CA LYS A 163 13.80 -16.64 12.42
C LYS A 163 14.92 -17.45 13.07
N ASN A 164 15.10 -18.69 12.62
CA ASN A 164 16.19 -19.60 12.97
C ASN A 164 16.35 -20.62 11.82
N ASP A 165 17.18 -21.65 12.00
CA ASP A 165 17.53 -22.60 10.92
C ASP A 165 16.34 -23.42 10.39
N ASP A 166 15.26 -23.58 11.18
CA ASP A 166 14.08 -24.39 10.83
C ASP A 166 12.76 -23.57 10.75
N GLU A 167 12.72 -22.33 11.25
CA GLU A 167 11.52 -21.49 11.34
C GLU A 167 11.65 -20.20 10.55
N ILE A 168 10.56 -19.89 9.85
CA ILE A 168 10.49 -18.80 8.88
C ILE A 168 9.17 -18.04 9.02
N GLU A 169 9.27 -16.73 8.90
CA GLU A 169 8.16 -15.79 8.81
C GLU A 169 7.95 -15.37 7.36
N TRP A 170 6.70 -15.42 6.92
CA TRP A 170 6.31 -14.92 5.60
C TRP A 170 5.26 -13.81 5.71
N GLY A 171 5.22 -12.97 4.68
CA GLY A 171 4.13 -12.04 4.42
C GLY A 171 3.81 -12.04 2.93
N PHE A 172 2.57 -11.75 2.56
CA PHE A 172 2.17 -11.70 1.16
C PHE A 172 1.19 -10.57 0.89
N TYR A 173 1.34 -9.98 -0.29
CA TYR A 173 0.58 -8.84 -0.77
C TYR A 173 0.14 -9.09 -2.21
N LEU A 174 -1.17 -8.96 -2.47
CA LEU A 174 -1.75 -8.89 -3.80
C LEU A 174 -2.14 -7.43 -4.05
N ASN A 175 -1.45 -6.79 -4.97
CA ASN A 175 -1.39 -5.34 -5.09
C ASN A 175 -0.86 -4.73 -3.79
N GLU A 176 -1.50 -3.68 -3.28
CA GLU A 176 -1.18 -3.10 -1.98
C GLU A 176 -1.78 -3.89 -0.78
N LEU A 177 -2.62 -4.89 -1.04
CA LEU A 177 -3.41 -5.59 -0.01
C LEU A 177 -2.71 -6.87 0.44
N GLY A 178 -2.33 -6.95 1.72
CA GLY A 178 -1.62 -8.12 2.22
C GLY A 178 -1.65 -8.30 3.73
N SER A 179 -1.23 -9.48 4.16
CA SER A 179 -1.10 -9.89 5.55
C SER A 179 0.33 -10.36 5.84
N MET A 180 0.75 -10.23 7.09
CA MET A 180 2.10 -10.52 7.55
C MET A 180 2.05 -11.46 8.75
N SER A 181 3.10 -12.26 8.92
CA SER A 181 3.36 -13.07 10.12
C SER A 181 2.50 -14.33 10.26
N VAL A 182 2.64 -15.26 9.30
CA VAL A 182 2.57 -16.69 9.62
C VAL A 182 4.00 -17.18 9.85
N ILE A 183 4.26 -17.72 11.05
CA ILE A 183 5.51 -18.42 11.37
C ILE A 183 5.26 -19.91 11.17
N GLN A 184 6.09 -20.56 10.36
CA GLN A 184 5.98 -22.00 10.08
C GLN A 184 7.36 -22.66 10.18
N LYS A 185 7.38 -23.91 10.67
CA LYS A 185 8.55 -24.79 10.54
C LYS A 185 8.56 -25.37 9.14
N MET A 186 9.67 -25.22 8.41
CA MET A 186 9.78 -25.71 7.04
C MET A 186 11.09 -26.44 6.79
N GLY A 187 11.19 -27.07 5.61
CA GLY A 187 12.33 -27.89 5.25
C GLY A 187 13.57 -27.06 4.94
N ASN A 188 14.73 -27.66 5.11
CA ASN A 188 16.02 -27.06 4.80
C ASN A 188 16.17 -26.87 3.26
N PRO A 189 16.34 -25.64 2.73
CA PRO A 189 16.51 -25.42 1.30
C PRO A 189 17.87 -25.94 0.84
N SER A 190 17.86 -27.15 0.30
CA SER A 190 18.86 -27.62 -0.66
C SER A 190 18.61 -26.96 -2.01
N THR A 191 19.65 -26.84 -2.86
CA THR A 191 19.65 -26.45 -4.29
C THR A 191 20.11 -25.03 -4.71
N ASP A 192 21.30 -24.62 -4.28
CA ASP A 192 21.91 -23.36 -4.72
C ASP A 192 22.36 -23.34 -6.19
N ASP A 193 22.89 -24.46 -6.67
CA ASP A 193 23.41 -24.63 -8.03
C ASP A 193 22.32 -24.87 -9.10
N VAL A 194 21.07 -24.48 -8.80
CA VAL A 194 19.92 -24.61 -9.71
C VAL A 194 19.52 -23.28 -10.33
N GLU A 195 19.25 -23.32 -11.63
CA GLU A 195 18.68 -22.23 -12.40
C GLU A 195 17.32 -21.78 -11.84
N LEU A 196 17.16 -20.47 -11.65
CA LEU A 196 15.91 -19.85 -11.21
C LEU A 196 15.01 -19.63 -12.43
N TYR A 197 13.85 -20.28 -12.48
CA TYR A 197 12.86 -20.13 -13.55
C TYR A 197 11.75 -19.18 -13.14
N PHE A 198 11.21 -18.43 -14.10
CA PHE A 198 10.02 -17.61 -13.96
C PHE A 198 8.94 -18.08 -14.94
N GLY A 199 7.68 -18.00 -14.52
CA GLY A 199 6.56 -18.47 -15.35
C GLY A 199 6.50 -19.99 -15.54
N LYS A 200 7.24 -20.76 -14.75
CA LYS A 200 7.40 -22.21 -14.90
C LYS A 200 7.68 -22.90 -13.57
N ILE A 201 7.09 -24.06 -13.37
CA ILE A 201 7.42 -25.03 -12.31
C ILE A 201 7.75 -26.36 -12.96
N LYS A 202 8.94 -26.90 -12.67
CA LYS A 202 9.31 -28.27 -13.00
C LYS A 202 9.01 -29.20 -11.83
N ARG A 203 8.08 -30.14 -12.02
CA ARG A 203 7.75 -31.20 -11.07
C ARG A 203 8.42 -32.50 -11.48
N ILE A 204 8.71 -33.35 -10.49
CA ILE A 204 9.03 -34.77 -10.73
C ILE A 204 7.95 -35.56 -10.01
N LYS A 205 7.11 -36.23 -10.79
CA LYS A 205 6.00 -37.04 -10.33
C LYS A 205 6.22 -38.46 -10.83
N ASP A 206 6.30 -39.42 -9.93
CA ASP A 206 6.51 -40.83 -10.25
C ASP A 206 7.70 -41.07 -11.20
N GLU A 207 8.82 -40.39 -10.91
CA GLU A 207 10.08 -40.37 -11.69
C GLU A 207 10.00 -39.74 -13.09
N LEU A 208 8.83 -39.26 -13.53
CA LEU A 208 8.64 -38.52 -14.77
C LEU A 208 8.67 -37.00 -14.55
N PRO A 209 9.36 -36.21 -15.40
CA PRO A 209 9.34 -34.76 -15.32
C PRO A 209 8.06 -34.19 -15.94
N GLU A 210 7.25 -33.54 -15.11
CA GLU A 210 6.07 -32.77 -15.52
C GLU A 210 6.42 -31.27 -15.44
N VAL A 211 6.06 -30.49 -16.47
CA VAL A 211 6.41 -29.06 -16.52
C VAL A 211 5.13 -28.24 -16.67
N VAL A 212 4.84 -27.45 -15.65
CA VAL A 212 3.72 -26.51 -15.63
C VAL A 212 4.25 -25.14 -16.04
N TYR A 213 3.56 -24.50 -16.98
CA TYR A 213 3.88 -23.16 -17.49
C TYR A 213 2.72 -22.20 -17.20
N ALA A 214 3.04 -20.94 -16.92
CA ALA A 214 2.07 -19.87 -16.84
C ALA A 214 1.49 -19.52 -18.22
N ASN A 215 0.24 -19.06 -18.24
CA ASN A 215 -0.44 -18.59 -19.45
C ASN A 215 -0.94 -17.15 -19.25
N GLY A 216 -0.23 -16.20 -19.86
CA GLY A 216 -0.46 -14.77 -19.63
C GLY A 216 0.80 -13.93 -19.85
N LEU A 217 0.93 -12.82 -19.12
CA LEU A 217 2.01 -11.84 -19.31
C LEU A 217 2.82 -11.64 -18.02
N PHE A 218 4.11 -11.40 -18.16
CA PHE A 218 4.97 -10.79 -17.14
C PHE A 218 5.47 -9.45 -17.64
N ASP A 219 5.32 -8.42 -16.82
CA ASP A 219 5.79 -7.05 -17.09
C ASP A 219 7.11 -6.81 -16.36
N GLU A 220 7.13 -7.07 -15.05
CA GLU A 220 8.32 -6.84 -14.23
C GLU A 220 8.50 -7.89 -13.13
N ILE A 221 9.76 -8.22 -12.82
CA ILE A 221 10.17 -8.88 -11.57
C ILE A 221 11.27 -8.07 -10.87
N ARG A 222 11.17 -7.97 -9.54
CA ARG A 222 12.26 -7.50 -8.65
C ARG A 222 12.47 -8.50 -7.51
N ILE A 223 13.73 -8.73 -7.13
CA ILE A 223 14.09 -9.52 -5.94
C ILE A 223 14.98 -8.67 -5.04
N TYR A 224 14.72 -8.75 -3.74
CA TYR A 224 15.40 -7.99 -2.70
C TYR A 224 16.01 -8.92 -1.64
N ASP A 225 17.16 -8.57 -1.07
CA ASP A 225 17.79 -9.26 0.07
C ASP A 225 17.41 -8.68 1.44
N LYS A 226 16.18 -8.18 1.51
CA LYS A 226 15.53 -7.62 2.70
C LYS A 226 14.02 -7.81 2.60
N LEU A 227 13.33 -7.73 3.73
CA LEU A 227 11.88 -7.53 3.76
C LEU A 227 11.54 -6.14 3.19
N LEU A 228 10.66 -6.10 2.19
CA LEU A 228 10.02 -4.86 1.76
C LEU A 228 8.96 -4.47 2.80
N ASP A 229 9.02 -3.23 3.28
CA ASP A 229 7.95 -2.70 4.11
C ASP A 229 6.73 -2.33 3.24
N LYS A 230 5.54 -2.12 3.84
CA LYS A 230 4.33 -1.78 3.05
C LYS A 230 4.52 -0.52 2.18
N ARG A 231 5.49 0.34 2.50
CA ARG A 231 5.78 1.60 1.81
C ARG A 231 6.49 1.33 0.49
N GLU A 232 7.51 0.49 0.55
CA GLU A 232 8.23 0.00 -0.63
C GLU A 232 7.31 -0.85 -1.52
N ILE A 233 6.46 -1.70 -0.93
CA ILE A 233 5.45 -2.47 -1.67
C ILE A 233 4.45 -1.56 -2.38
N LYS A 234 3.88 -0.57 -1.69
CA LYS A 234 2.97 0.40 -2.29
C LYS A 234 3.67 1.22 -3.38
N ALA A 235 4.92 1.66 -3.14
CA ALA A 235 5.75 2.37 -4.12
C ALA A 235 6.05 1.56 -5.38
N LEU A 236 6.12 0.22 -5.29
CA LEU A 236 6.19 -0.69 -6.43
C LEU A 236 4.83 -0.86 -7.15
N PHE A 237 3.73 -0.83 -6.40
CA PHE A 237 2.37 -0.95 -6.94
C PHE A 237 1.90 0.30 -7.70
N GLU A 238 2.26 1.49 -7.22
CA GLU A 238 1.85 2.77 -7.79
C GLU A 238 3.01 3.49 -8.51
N GLU A 239 4.04 2.74 -8.92
CA GLU A 239 5.16 3.26 -9.71
C GLU A 239 4.64 3.82 -11.05
N GLU A 240 4.91 5.09 -11.34
CA GLU A 240 4.57 5.72 -12.63
C GLU A 240 5.45 5.15 -13.75
N ASP A 241 4.96 5.20 -15.00
CA ASP A 241 5.72 4.71 -16.16
C ASP A 241 7.08 5.41 -16.30
N ASN A 242 8.14 4.63 -16.17
CA ASN A 242 9.54 5.07 -16.24
C ASN A 242 10.28 4.44 -17.42
N SER A 243 9.56 3.81 -18.36
CA SER A 243 10.11 3.01 -19.46
C SER A 243 11.08 3.80 -20.32
N GLU A 244 10.78 5.07 -20.65
CA GLU A 244 11.70 5.94 -21.39
C GLU A 244 13.08 6.08 -20.75
N ASN A 245 13.15 6.21 -19.42
CA ASN A 245 14.41 6.42 -18.71
C ASN A 245 15.19 5.12 -18.58
N LEU A 246 14.49 4.00 -18.33
CA LEU A 246 15.11 2.67 -18.33
C LEU A 246 15.63 2.28 -19.72
N LEU A 247 14.92 2.66 -20.81
CA LEU A 247 15.39 2.51 -22.19
C LEU A 247 16.64 3.35 -22.47
N LYS A 248 16.69 4.62 -22.03
CA LYS A 248 17.90 5.47 -22.12
C LYS A 248 19.08 4.86 -21.36
N LEU A 249 18.84 4.25 -20.19
CA LEU A 249 19.86 3.51 -19.43
C LEU A 249 20.32 2.23 -20.14
N SER A 250 19.40 1.48 -20.76
CA SER A 250 19.69 0.28 -21.55
C SER A 250 20.53 0.60 -22.80
N GLN A 251 20.16 1.65 -23.53
CA GLN A 251 20.92 2.15 -24.68
C GLN A 251 22.34 2.56 -24.27
N LYS A 252 22.48 3.34 -23.17
CA LYS A 252 23.78 3.71 -22.63
C LYS A 252 24.62 2.51 -22.16
N ARG A 253 23.98 1.46 -21.61
CA ARG A 253 24.65 0.18 -21.29
C ARG A 253 25.22 -0.48 -22.55
N ASN A 254 24.46 -0.46 -23.65
CA ASN A 254 24.90 -1.02 -24.93
C ASN A 254 26.00 -0.18 -25.61
N GLU A 255 25.93 1.15 -25.56
CA GLU A 255 26.99 2.05 -26.08
C GLU A 255 28.35 1.82 -25.41
N ILE A 256 28.36 1.56 -24.09
CA ILE A 256 29.58 1.23 -23.33
C ILE A 256 30.17 -0.12 -23.79
N VAL A 257 29.35 -1.05 -24.28
CA VAL A 257 29.78 -2.37 -24.78
C VAL A 257 30.21 -2.33 -26.25
N VAL A 258 29.73 -1.35 -27.04
CA VAL A 258 29.96 -1.23 -28.49
C VAL A 258 31.18 -0.34 -28.85
N SER A 259 31.95 0.13 -27.86
CA SER A 259 33.22 0.82 -28.13
C SER A 259 34.32 -0.18 -28.59
N PRO A 260 34.88 -0.05 -29.82
CA PRO A 260 35.74 -1.08 -30.38
C PRO A 260 37.17 -1.03 -29.80
N SER A 261 37.48 -1.97 -28.91
CA SER A 261 38.80 -2.14 -28.30
C SER A 261 39.81 -2.85 -29.22
N ASN A 262 40.04 -2.30 -30.41
CA ASN A 262 41.27 -2.55 -31.16
C ASN A 262 42.38 -1.63 -30.63
N GLN A 263 43.18 -2.10 -29.67
CA GLN A 263 44.65 -1.99 -29.67
C GLN A 263 45.31 -2.56 -28.40
N THR A 264 46.08 -3.63 -28.64
CA THR A 264 47.45 -3.89 -28.14
C THR A 264 47.80 -3.70 -26.66
N ASN A 265 48.32 -4.79 -26.07
CA ASN A 265 49.13 -4.86 -24.86
C ASN A 265 49.94 -3.60 -24.50
N GLN A 266 49.86 -3.18 -23.23
CA GLN A 266 51.07 -2.85 -22.48
C GLN A 266 50.90 -3.11 -20.98
N GLN A 267 51.98 -3.58 -20.35
CA GLN A 267 51.99 -4.13 -19.00
C GLN A 267 52.78 -3.19 -18.09
N ALA A 268 52.18 -2.78 -16.96
CA ALA A 268 52.88 -2.04 -15.91
C ALA A 268 52.43 -2.51 -14.53
N LYS A 269 53.40 -2.99 -13.73
CA LYS A 269 53.27 -3.19 -12.29
C LYS A 269 53.14 -1.83 -11.58
N ILE A 270 52.65 -1.84 -10.34
CA ILE A 270 53.36 -1.32 -9.15
C ILE A 270 52.74 -1.94 -7.89
N ASP A 271 53.50 -1.92 -6.80
CA ASP A 271 53.46 -2.89 -5.71
C ASP A 271 52.51 -2.59 -4.54
N LYS A 272 52.37 -3.64 -3.71
CA LYS A 272 51.84 -3.74 -2.34
C LYS A 272 52.44 -2.67 -1.38
N PRO A 273 51.83 -2.38 -0.20
CA PRO A 273 51.56 -3.40 0.83
C PRO A 273 50.26 -3.31 1.64
N LEU A 274 49.99 -4.43 2.33
CA LEU A 274 48.95 -4.55 3.36
C LEU A 274 49.34 -3.78 4.62
N ILE A 275 48.34 -3.31 5.36
CA ILE A 275 48.45 -3.01 6.80
C ILE A 275 47.37 -3.79 7.52
N GLU A 276 47.77 -4.81 8.29
CA GLU A 276 46.95 -5.38 9.34
C GLU A 276 46.93 -4.42 10.54
N ARG A 277 45.76 -4.25 11.17
CA ARG A 277 45.62 -4.08 12.64
C ARG A 277 44.16 -4.26 13.02
N THR A 278 43.85 -5.45 13.56
CA THR A 278 43.61 -5.73 14.99
C THR A 278 42.17 -5.44 15.43
N SER A 279 41.42 -6.52 15.61
CA SER A 279 40.14 -6.57 16.29
C SER A 279 40.31 -6.32 17.80
N GLU A 280 39.68 -5.26 18.32
CA GLU A 280 39.37 -5.16 19.74
C GLU A 280 37.93 -5.60 19.98
N ILE A 281 37.77 -6.72 20.69
CA ILE A 281 36.47 -7.27 21.09
C ILE A 281 36.08 -6.59 22.40
N VAL A 282 35.12 -5.66 22.34
CA VAL A 282 34.46 -5.14 23.54
C VAL A 282 33.30 -6.06 23.87
N ASN A 283 33.48 -6.94 24.86
CA ASN A 283 32.37 -7.67 25.47
C ASN A 283 31.40 -6.68 26.12
N VAL A 284 30.17 -6.64 25.62
CA VAL A 284 29.02 -6.10 26.36
C VAL A 284 28.15 -7.30 26.73
N GLU A 285 28.07 -7.60 28.02
CA GLU A 285 27.31 -8.72 28.54
C GLU A 285 25.80 -8.52 28.33
N SER A 286 25.12 -9.55 27.85
CA SER A 286 23.67 -9.55 27.65
C SER A 286 22.92 -9.56 28.99
N PRO A 287 22.00 -8.61 29.25
CA PRO A 287 21.00 -8.79 30.30
C PRO A 287 20.00 -9.87 29.84
N THR A 288 19.91 -10.96 30.60
CA THR A 288 18.95 -12.04 30.34
C THR A 288 17.55 -11.75 30.90
N LYS A 289 16.56 -12.46 30.32
CA LYS A 289 15.18 -12.69 30.78
C LYS A 289 14.11 -11.67 30.37
N GLU A 290 13.22 -12.21 29.53
CA GLU A 290 11.75 -12.08 29.57
C GLU A 290 11.15 -11.06 30.55
N ASN A 291 10.44 -10.10 29.98
CA ASN A 291 9.11 -9.75 30.47
C ASN A 291 8.21 -9.45 29.26
N GLY A 292 7.07 -10.14 29.18
CA GLY A 292 6.11 -9.99 28.09
C GLY A 292 5.37 -8.65 28.18
N LEU A 293 5.92 -7.60 27.56
CA LEU A 293 5.22 -6.33 27.38
C LEU A 293 4.28 -6.43 26.18
N LYS A 294 3.00 -6.74 26.44
CA LYS A 294 1.92 -6.32 25.54
C LYS A 294 2.04 -4.79 25.34
N PRO A 295 1.95 -4.26 24.10
CA PRO A 295 1.95 -2.83 23.88
C PRO A 295 0.62 -2.24 24.38
N ASN A 296 0.55 -1.99 25.68
CA ASN A 296 -0.49 -1.18 26.29
C ASN A 296 0.02 0.26 26.30
N PRO A 297 -0.50 1.19 25.48
CA PRO A 297 -0.29 2.61 25.75
C PRO A 297 -0.76 2.88 27.18
N GLU A 298 0.04 3.62 27.94
CA GLU A 298 -0.37 4.00 29.29
C GLU A 298 -1.68 4.79 29.20
N ILE A 299 -2.76 4.21 29.72
CA ILE A 299 -4.13 4.76 29.68
C ILE A 299 -4.17 6.23 30.17
N ASN A 300 -3.21 6.61 31.01
CA ASN A 300 -2.99 7.95 31.56
C ASN A 300 -2.45 9.00 30.55
N LYS A 301 -2.23 8.65 29.27
CA LYS A 301 -1.68 9.58 28.23
C LYS A 301 -2.59 9.79 27.00
N LEU A 302 -3.76 9.17 26.95
CA LEU A 302 -4.72 9.40 25.87
C LEU A 302 -5.48 10.72 26.12
N GLY A 303 -5.50 11.62 25.14
CA GLY A 303 -6.39 12.78 25.17
C GLY A 303 -7.85 12.39 24.99
N LYS A 304 -8.76 13.37 25.13
CA LYS A 304 -10.20 13.14 24.98
C LYS A 304 -10.56 12.77 23.56
N TYR A 305 -11.66 12.03 23.40
CA TYR A 305 -12.23 11.69 22.10
C TYR A 305 -13.50 12.51 21.88
N TYR A 306 -13.46 13.35 20.86
CA TYR A 306 -14.54 14.22 20.40
C TYR A 306 -15.05 13.73 19.04
N ALA A 307 -16.36 13.85 18.79
CA ALA A 307 -16.91 13.59 17.47
C ALA A 307 -17.98 14.61 17.06
N LEU A 308 -17.97 14.95 15.78
CA LEU A 308 -19.01 15.68 15.08
C LEU A 308 -19.64 14.75 14.06
N ILE A 309 -20.94 14.47 14.20
CA ILE A 309 -21.71 13.65 13.26
C ILE A 309 -22.76 14.57 12.64
N ILE A 310 -22.80 14.65 11.32
CA ILE A 310 -23.75 15.45 10.56
C ILE A 310 -24.45 14.54 9.55
N SER A 311 -25.77 14.48 9.62
CA SER A 311 -26.60 13.66 8.73
C SER A 311 -27.77 14.47 8.19
N ASN A 312 -27.82 14.66 6.86
CA ASN A 312 -28.81 15.50 6.20
C ASN A 312 -29.69 14.67 5.26
N ASN A 313 -30.99 14.58 5.59
CA ASN A 313 -32.05 13.90 4.85
C ASN A 313 -33.00 14.91 4.16
N ASP A 314 -33.52 15.88 4.92
CA ASP A 314 -34.69 16.69 4.59
C ASP A 314 -34.33 18.07 4.02
N TYR A 315 -33.81 18.07 2.78
CA TYR A 315 -33.49 19.31 2.05
C TYR A 315 -34.71 20.19 1.78
N GLN A 316 -34.54 21.50 1.98
CA GLN A 316 -35.60 22.52 1.90
C GLN A 316 -35.90 22.98 0.47
N ASP A 317 -34.89 23.02 -0.41
CA ASP A 317 -35.10 23.28 -1.85
C ASP A 317 -35.65 22.01 -2.50
N PRO A 318 -36.89 22.00 -3.04
CA PRO A 318 -37.52 20.80 -3.62
C PRO A 318 -36.82 20.27 -4.88
N LYS A 319 -35.78 20.96 -5.37
CA LYS A 319 -34.92 20.47 -6.46
C LYS A 319 -33.72 19.65 -5.99
N ILE A 320 -33.42 19.69 -4.70
CA ILE A 320 -32.45 18.79 -4.08
C ILE A 320 -33.27 17.60 -3.56
N ALA A 321 -32.97 16.40 -4.06
CA ALA A 321 -33.69 15.21 -3.66
C ALA A 321 -33.50 14.95 -2.15
N LYS A 322 -34.56 14.51 -1.46
CA LYS A 322 -34.43 14.02 -0.09
C LYS A 322 -33.66 12.69 -0.08
N LEU A 323 -33.05 12.38 1.07
CA LEU A 323 -32.39 11.11 1.36
C LEU A 323 -33.09 10.48 2.57
N ASP A 324 -33.16 9.16 2.63
CA ASP A 324 -33.84 8.45 3.72
C ASP A 324 -32.83 7.92 4.75
N LYS A 325 -31.63 7.53 4.29
CA LYS A 325 -30.66 6.80 5.12
C LYS A 325 -29.72 7.63 6.00
N PRO A 326 -29.17 8.81 5.61
CA PRO A 326 -28.09 9.47 6.34
C PRO A 326 -28.32 9.62 7.86
N ILE A 327 -29.54 9.91 8.32
CA ILE A 327 -29.87 10.01 9.76
C ILE A 327 -29.87 8.66 10.49
N GLU A 328 -30.40 7.59 9.86
CA GLU A 328 -30.34 6.23 10.40
C GLU A 328 -28.87 5.80 10.55
N ASP A 329 -28.09 6.12 9.54
CA ASP A 329 -26.69 5.79 9.37
C ASP A 329 -25.78 6.53 10.35
N GLY A 330 -25.94 7.85 10.51
CA GLY A 330 -25.28 8.62 11.56
C GLY A 330 -25.68 8.19 12.97
N THR A 331 -26.90 7.68 13.17
CA THR A 331 -27.35 7.14 14.47
C THR A 331 -26.61 5.85 14.83
N LYS A 332 -26.46 4.91 13.88
CA LYS A 332 -25.66 3.68 14.09
C LYS A 332 -24.20 4.00 14.45
N LEU A 333 -23.59 4.98 13.76
CA LEU A 333 -22.23 5.40 14.06
C LEU A 333 -22.14 6.05 15.45
N TYR A 334 -23.05 6.96 15.78
CA TYR A 334 -23.13 7.60 17.11
C TYR A 334 -23.18 6.54 18.23
N GLU A 335 -24.10 5.59 18.14
CA GLU A 335 -24.29 4.52 19.12
C GLU A 335 -23.04 3.64 19.23
N THR A 336 -22.44 3.26 18.10
CA THR A 336 -21.20 2.47 18.06
C THR A 336 -20.04 3.19 18.74
N LEU A 337 -19.85 4.50 18.46
CA LEU A 337 -18.75 5.27 19.03
C LEU A 337 -18.87 5.43 20.55
N ILE A 338 -20.07 5.71 21.09
CA ILE A 338 -20.23 5.90 22.55
C ILE A 338 -20.27 4.57 23.32
N THR A 339 -20.77 3.49 22.70
CA THR A 339 -20.96 2.19 23.37
C THR A 339 -19.70 1.32 23.30
N ASN A 340 -19.02 1.27 22.16
CA ASN A 340 -17.91 0.34 21.92
C ASN A 340 -16.53 1.00 21.98
N TYR A 341 -16.46 2.33 21.99
CA TYR A 341 -15.21 3.11 21.99
C TYR A 341 -15.24 4.20 23.06
N VAL A 342 -14.07 4.78 23.38
CA VAL A 342 -13.88 5.76 24.48
C VAL A 342 -14.44 7.17 24.20
N PHE A 343 -15.38 7.32 23.26
CA PHE A 343 -16.07 8.58 23.05
C PHE A 343 -17.10 8.79 24.16
N GLU A 344 -16.90 9.79 25.00
CA GLU A 344 -17.89 10.18 26.01
C GLU A 344 -19.03 10.95 25.37
N LYS A 345 -20.26 10.69 25.84
CA LYS A 345 -21.50 11.18 25.21
C LYS A 345 -21.54 12.71 25.09
N GLU A 346 -20.97 13.42 26.05
CA GLU A 346 -20.93 14.88 26.12
C GLU A 346 -19.97 15.50 25.09
N ASN A 347 -18.99 14.72 24.64
CA ASN A 347 -17.98 15.10 23.64
C ASN A 347 -18.44 14.81 22.19
N VAL A 348 -19.61 14.17 22.00
CA VAL A 348 -20.17 13.88 20.67
C VAL A 348 -21.33 14.81 20.36
N LYS A 349 -21.19 15.62 19.29
CA LYS A 349 -22.27 16.43 18.72
C LYS A 349 -22.84 15.71 17.51
N PHE A 350 -24.14 15.41 17.53
CA PHE A 350 -24.85 14.84 16.39
C PHE A 350 -25.90 15.84 15.90
N LEU A 351 -25.67 16.41 14.72
CA LEU A 351 -26.63 17.26 14.01
C LEU A 351 -27.39 16.42 12.99
N LYS A 352 -28.72 16.56 13.00
CA LYS A 352 -29.64 15.98 12.03
C LYS A 352 -30.27 17.14 11.26
N ASP A 353 -30.27 17.05 9.94
CA ASP A 353 -30.77 18.10 9.03
C ASP A 353 -30.18 19.48 9.33
N ALA A 354 -28.84 19.54 9.32
CA ALA A 354 -28.08 20.71 9.71
C ALA A 354 -28.15 21.82 8.65
N THR A 355 -28.46 23.05 9.09
CA THR A 355 -28.35 24.26 8.26
C THR A 355 -26.90 24.72 8.13
N TYR A 356 -26.62 25.60 7.16
CA TYR A 356 -25.28 26.17 6.98
C TYR A 356 -24.75 26.79 8.27
N GLU A 357 -25.57 27.60 8.94
CA GLU A 357 -25.23 28.29 10.18
C GLU A 357 -24.86 27.29 11.29
N GLN A 358 -25.70 26.27 11.52
CA GLN A 358 -25.45 25.23 12.53
C GLN A 358 -24.16 24.44 12.25
N MET A 359 -23.83 24.18 10.98
CA MET A 359 -22.58 23.52 10.59
C MET A 359 -21.36 24.39 10.88
N ILE A 360 -21.43 25.71 10.67
CA ILE A 360 -20.36 26.66 11.02
C ILE A 360 -20.21 26.76 12.55
N GLU A 361 -21.30 27.01 13.27
CA GLU A 361 -21.30 27.15 14.74
C GLU A 361 -20.67 25.94 15.45
N VAL A 362 -20.94 24.72 14.97
CA VAL A 362 -20.39 23.51 15.60
C VAL A 362 -18.90 23.30 15.28
N PHE A 363 -18.42 23.69 14.11
CA PHE A 363 -16.98 23.68 13.81
C PHE A 363 -16.23 24.74 14.63
N ASP A 364 -16.80 25.95 14.77
CA ASP A 364 -16.26 27.01 15.63
C ASP A 364 -16.25 26.57 17.11
N TYR A 365 -17.31 25.90 17.58
CA TYR A 365 -17.36 25.31 18.92
C TYR A 365 -16.18 24.34 19.16
N PHE A 366 -15.97 23.38 18.26
CA PHE A 366 -14.88 22.41 18.40
C PHE A 366 -13.48 23.06 18.33
N THR A 367 -13.31 24.07 17.48
CA THR A 367 -12.08 24.88 17.39
C THR A 367 -11.70 25.52 18.73
N ASN A 368 -12.70 25.95 19.52
CA ASN A 368 -12.46 26.56 20.83
C ASN A 368 -12.19 25.52 21.95
N ILE A 369 -12.83 24.36 21.93
CA ILE A 369 -12.79 23.41 23.06
C ILE A 369 -11.69 22.34 22.97
N ILE A 370 -11.32 21.88 21.76
CA ILE A 370 -10.33 20.82 21.54
C ILE A 370 -8.91 21.30 21.87
N LYS A 371 -8.02 20.40 22.31
CA LYS A 371 -6.64 20.70 22.72
C LYS A 371 -5.63 19.76 22.02
N PRO A 372 -4.33 20.13 21.93
CA PRO A 372 -3.31 19.40 21.15
C PRO A 372 -3.15 17.91 21.43
N GLN A 373 -3.56 17.42 22.60
CA GLN A 373 -3.52 16.02 22.98
C GLN A 373 -4.78 15.22 22.59
N ASP A 374 -5.88 15.90 22.29
CA ASP A 374 -7.21 15.30 22.06
C ASP A 374 -7.37 14.78 20.62
N ASN A 375 -8.43 14.01 20.39
CA ASN A 375 -8.70 13.29 19.15
C ASN A 375 -10.08 13.70 18.62
N PHE A 376 -10.20 13.99 17.33
CA PHE A 376 -11.43 14.49 16.71
C PHE A 376 -11.87 13.65 15.52
N LEU A 377 -13.11 13.16 15.54
CA LEU A 377 -13.73 12.49 14.41
C LEU A 377 -14.82 13.38 13.80
N VAL A 378 -14.80 13.60 12.50
CA VAL A 378 -15.88 14.26 11.77
C VAL A 378 -16.54 13.23 10.86
N PHE A 379 -17.85 13.06 10.97
CA PHE A 379 -18.67 12.28 10.06
C PHE A 379 -19.66 13.20 9.35
N TYR A 380 -19.76 13.06 8.03
CA TYR A 380 -20.78 13.72 7.21
C TYR A 380 -21.43 12.73 6.26
N ALA A 381 -22.76 12.65 6.28
CA ALA A 381 -23.56 11.95 5.29
C ALA A 381 -24.67 12.88 4.74
N GLY A 382 -24.76 12.98 3.42
CA GLY A 382 -25.66 13.91 2.74
C GLY A 382 -25.24 14.18 1.30
N HIS A 383 -25.88 15.15 0.66
CA HIS A 383 -25.53 15.54 -0.71
C HIS A 383 -24.22 16.32 -0.76
N GLY A 384 -23.38 15.94 -1.72
CA GLY A 384 -22.24 16.74 -2.15
C GLY A 384 -22.41 17.21 -3.60
N HIS A 385 -21.84 18.36 -3.94
CA HIS A 385 -21.81 18.88 -5.30
C HIS A 385 -20.37 19.11 -5.78
N TRP A 386 -20.12 18.91 -7.07
CA TRP A 386 -18.84 19.18 -7.71
C TRP A 386 -18.97 20.04 -8.95
N GLU A 387 -18.23 21.13 -8.92
CA GLU A 387 -18.11 22.04 -10.04
C GLU A 387 -16.88 21.64 -10.87
N GLU A 388 -17.07 20.71 -11.82
CA GLU A 388 -16.01 20.18 -12.70
C GLU A 388 -15.16 21.29 -13.33
N ALA A 389 -15.81 22.35 -13.84
CA ALA A 389 -15.15 23.50 -14.46
C ALA A 389 -14.18 24.26 -13.54
N ARG A 390 -14.30 24.12 -12.21
CA ARG A 390 -13.42 24.76 -11.22
C ARG A 390 -12.67 23.76 -10.34
N LYS A 391 -13.00 22.47 -10.43
CA LYS A 391 -12.51 21.39 -9.57
C LYS A 391 -12.75 21.69 -8.08
N LEU A 392 -13.97 22.14 -7.76
CA LEU A 392 -14.40 22.49 -6.40
C LEU A 392 -15.51 21.55 -5.92
N GLY A 393 -15.28 20.91 -4.76
CA GLY A 393 -16.26 20.11 -4.05
C GLY A 393 -16.95 20.91 -2.94
N TYR A 394 -18.23 20.61 -2.71
CA TYR A 394 -19.08 21.25 -1.72
C TYR A 394 -19.93 20.21 -0.97
N TRP A 395 -20.14 20.43 0.32
CA TRP A 395 -21.16 19.75 1.12
C TRP A 395 -22.42 20.60 1.15
N LEU A 396 -23.59 19.97 1.13
CA LEU A 396 -24.88 20.66 1.14
C LEU A 396 -25.55 20.53 2.52
N PRO A 397 -25.69 21.66 3.26
CA PRO A 397 -26.69 21.82 4.30
C PRO A 397 -28.12 21.62 3.80
N VAL A 398 -29.08 21.39 4.70
CA VAL A 398 -30.49 21.23 4.28
C VAL A 398 -31.13 22.51 3.74
N ASP A 399 -30.63 23.69 4.11
CA ASP A 399 -31.06 24.98 3.57
C ASP A 399 -30.32 25.40 2.28
N ALA A 400 -29.45 24.52 1.75
CA ALA A 400 -28.82 24.71 0.45
C ALA A 400 -29.86 24.83 -0.69
N LYS A 401 -29.52 25.61 -1.72
CA LYS A 401 -30.36 25.81 -2.91
C LYS A 401 -29.63 25.39 -4.18
N GLU A 402 -30.32 24.70 -5.09
CA GLU A 402 -29.76 24.10 -6.31
C GLU A 402 -29.01 25.13 -7.18
N LYS A 403 -29.53 26.37 -7.23
CA LYS A 403 -28.96 27.47 -8.04
C LYS A 403 -28.23 28.55 -7.23
N ASN A 404 -28.02 28.37 -5.92
CA ASN A 404 -27.35 29.37 -5.10
C ASN A 404 -26.38 28.74 -4.09
N LYS A 405 -25.09 28.97 -4.33
CA LYS A 405 -23.97 28.42 -3.56
C LYS A 405 -23.68 29.16 -2.24
N ALA A 406 -24.43 30.21 -1.91
CA ALA A 406 -24.20 31.02 -0.71
C ALA A 406 -24.24 30.21 0.61
N GLN A 407 -25.01 29.12 0.62
CA GLN A 407 -25.17 28.22 1.78
C GLN A 407 -24.57 26.83 1.49
N TRP A 408 -23.52 26.75 0.67
CA TRP A 408 -22.78 25.49 0.42
C TRP A 408 -21.41 25.56 1.11
N LEU A 409 -21.05 24.55 1.90
CA LEU A 409 -19.72 24.50 2.53
C LEU A 409 -18.71 23.94 1.52
N SER A 410 -17.68 24.72 1.16
CA SER A 410 -16.64 24.23 0.26
C SER A 410 -15.68 23.26 0.98
N ASN A 411 -15.14 22.28 0.26
CA ASN A 411 -14.09 21.40 0.79
C ASN A 411 -12.83 22.17 1.24
N SER A 412 -12.61 23.39 0.73
CA SER A 412 -11.55 24.28 1.22
C SER A 412 -11.84 24.78 2.64
N LEU A 413 -13.07 25.21 2.92
CA LEU A 413 -13.48 25.63 4.27
C LEU A 413 -13.43 24.46 5.27
N ILE A 414 -13.89 23.27 4.86
CA ILE A 414 -13.77 22.06 5.69
C ILE A 414 -12.29 21.77 5.98
N LYS A 415 -11.41 21.81 4.98
CA LYS A 415 -9.96 21.64 5.18
C LYS A 415 -9.36 22.70 6.12
N ASP A 416 -9.78 23.96 5.99
CA ASP A 416 -9.32 25.03 6.88
C ASP A 416 -9.74 24.77 8.35
N TYR A 417 -10.94 24.23 8.59
CA TYR A 417 -11.32 23.75 9.92
C TYR A 417 -10.48 22.55 10.39
N MET A 418 -10.22 21.55 9.54
CA MET A 418 -9.39 20.40 9.92
C MET A 418 -7.94 20.81 10.26
N ARG A 419 -7.46 21.91 9.67
CA ARG A 419 -6.17 22.53 10.03
C ARG A 419 -6.23 23.34 11.33
N THR A 420 -7.31 24.08 11.55
CA THR A 420 -7.43 25.05 12.66
C THR A 420 -7.85 24.39 13.98
N ILE A 421 -8.55 23.24 13.92
CA ILE A 421 -8.85 22.44 15.10
C ILE A 421 -7.56 21.76 15.57
N ASP A 422 -7.03 22.27 16.67
CA ASP A 422 -5.76 21.89 17.28
C ASP A 422 -5.88 20.58 18.07
N SER A 423 -6.23 19.50 17.36
CA SER A 423 -6.25 18.12 17.86
C SER A 423 -4.93 17.42 17.56
N LYS A 424 -4.60 16.36 18.31
CA LYS A 424 -3.53 15.44 17.96
C LYS A 424 -3.88 14.71 16.67
N HIS A 425 -5.04 14.05 16.66
CA HIS A 425 -5.51 13.23 15.55
C HIS A 425 -6.88 13.70 15.09
N THR A 426 -7.00 14.08 13.82
CA THR A 426 -8.29 14.26 13.16
C THR A 426 -8.54 13.15 12.14
N LEU A 427 -9.74 12.58 12.17
CA LEU A 427 -10.26 11.68 11.15
C LEU A 427 -11.55 12.25 10.56
N LEU A 428 -11.55 12.53 9.26
CA LEU A 428 -12.76 12.84 8.50
C LEU A 428 -13.31 11.57 7.84
N ILE A 429 -14.60 11.32 8.00
CA ILE A 429 -15.35 10.24 7.37
C ILE A 429 -16.48 10.89 6.58
N ALA A 430 -16.31 11.01 5.27
CA ALA A 430 -17.25 11.73 4.42
C ALA A 430 -17.96 10.79 3.44
N ASP A 431 -19.22 10.52 3.73
CA ASP A 431 -20.12 9.70 2.93
C ASP A 431 -21.03 10.59 2.08
N ALA A 432 -20.40 11.30 1.17
CA ALA A 432 -21.03 12.23 0.26
C ALA A 432 -20.28 12.22 -1.07
N CYS A 433 -21.03 12.48 -2.14
CA CYS A 433 -20.50 12.66 -3.48
C CYS A 433 -19.33 13.66 -3.45
N PHE A 434 -18.22 13.36 -4.15
CA PHE A 434 -17.09 14.28 -4.33
C PHE A 434 -16.26 14.63 -3.07
N SER A 435 -16.54 14.00 -1.94
CA SER A 435 -15.69 13.99 -0.74
C SER A 435 -14.22 13.65 -1.05
N GLY A 436 -13.96 12.72 -1.97
CA GLY A 436 -12.62 12.37 -2.45
C GLY A 436 -11.80 13.52 -3.06
N SER A 437 -12.43 14.65 -3.41
CA SER A 437 -11.69 15.85 -3.86
C SER A 437 -10.96 16.60 -2.74
N ILE A 438 -11.15 16.21 -1.47
CA ILE A 438 -10.26 16.65 -0.38
C ILE A 438 -8.82 16.11 -0.57
N PHE A 439 -8.66 15.04 -1.34
CA PHE A 439 -7.38 14.55 -1.84
C PHE A 439 -7.09 15.18 -3.21
N LYS A 440 -6.11 16.11 -3.30
CA LYS A 440 -5.72 16.70 -4.59
C LYS A 440 -4.60 15.89 -5.24
N THR A 441 -4.91 15.27 -6.38
CA THR A 441 -4.04 14.51 -7.30
C THR A 441 -2.53 14.46 -7.00
N ARG A 442 -2.16 13.59 -6.06
CA ARG A 442 -1.07 12.61 -6.13
C ARG A 442 -1.43 11.51 -5.13
N ALA A 443 -1.15 10.25 -5.46
CA ALA A 443 -1.61 9.14 -4.64
C ALA A 443 -1.03 9.26 -3.22
N ALA A 444 -1.88 9.06 -2.20
CA ALA A 444 -1.46 9.15 -0.81
C ALA A 444 -0.75 7.85 -0.43
N PHE A 445 0.58 7.89 -0.27
CA PHE A 445 1.38 6.79 0.31
C PHE A 445 1.75 7.13 1.75
N GLN A 446 1.29 6.32 2.71
CA GLN A 446 1.87 5.98 4.03
C GLN A 446 0.97 4.88 4.64
N ASP A 447 1.44 3.91 5.43
CA ASP A 447 2.82 3.47 5.73
C ASP A 447 2.79 1.94 6.05
N ALA A 448 3.87 1.33 6.57
CA ALA A 448 3.74 0.03 7.25
C ALA A 448 3.09 0.20 8.64
N SER A 449 2.54 -0.88 9.21
CA SER A 449 1.95 -0.87 10.56
C SER A 449 3.04 -0.65 11.62
N MET A 450 3.36 0.62 11.87
CA MET A 450 4.09 1.03 13.06
C MET A 450 3.30 0.57 14.30
N ALA A 451 3.99 0.18 15.36
CA ALA A 451 3.33 -0.16 16.62
C ALA A 451 2.43 1.02 17.05
N ILE A 452 1.21 0.75 17.52
CA ILE A 452 0.17 1.76 17.81
C ILE A 452 0.70 2.97 18.57
N ASN A 453 1.60 2.76 19.55
CA ASN A 453 2.23 3.84 20.31
C ASN A 453 2.95 4.87 19.41
N LYS A 454 3.69 4.41 18.39
CA LYS A 454 4.42 5.26 17.43
C LYS A 454 3.49 5.92 16.41
N LEU A 455 2.40 5.26 16.04
CA LEU A 455 1.32 5.88 15.25
C LEU A 455 0.60 6.99 16.02
N TYR A 456 0.47 6.84 17.33
CA TYR A 456 -0.13 7.81 18.23
C TYR A 456 0.83 8.95 18.62
N GLU A 457 2.13 8.87 18.34
CA GLU A 457 3.10 9.88 18.76
C GLU A 457 2.98 11.19 17.96
N LEU A 458 2.77 11.09 16.65
CA LEU A 458 2.78 12.20 15.70
C LEU A 458 1.35 12.70 15.39
N PRO A 459 1.13 14.02 15.18
CA PRO A 459 -0.13 14.54 14.69
C PRO A 459 -0.62 13.89 13.39
N SER A 460 -1.94 13.75 13.24
CA SER A 460 -2.56 13.21 12.02
C SER A 460 -3.79 13.98 11.59
N ARG A 461 -4.03 14.04 10.28
CA ARG A 461 -5.18 14.62 9.60
C ARG A 461 -5.56 13.71 8.43
N LYS A 462 -6.28 12.64 8.73
CA LYS A 462 -6.65 11.58 7.79
C LYS A 462 -8.10 11.72 7.36
N ALA A 463 -8.44 11.24 6.17
CA ALA A 463 -9.81 11.13 5.71
C ALA A 463 -10.09 9.78 5.05
N MET A 464 -11.30 9.26 5.22
CA MET A 464 -11.89 8.16 4.45
C MET A 464 -13.19 8.60 3.79
N THR A 465 -13.45 8.13 2.57
CA THR A 465 -14.59 8.55 1.75
C THR A 465 -15.23 7.39 1.00
N SER A 466 -16.52 7.48 0.70
CA SER A 466 -17.25 6.42 0.00
C SER A 466 -16.94 6.31 -1.50
N GLY A 467 -16.39 7.36 -2.14
CA GLY A 467 -15.66 7.23 -3.40
C GLY A 467 -15.54 8.47 -4.30
N THR A 468 -15.02 8.26 -5.52
CA THR A 468 -14.72 9.30 -6.51
C THR A 468 -15.94 9.82 -7.28
N LEU A 469 -15.87 11.10 -7.65
CA LEU A 469 -16.63 11.90 -8.63
C LEU A 469 -18.03 11.47 -9.18
N LYS A 470 -18.81 10.66 -8.45
CA LYS A 470 -20.14 10.19 -8.84
C LYS A 470 -21.12 10.27 -7.67
N THR A 471 -22.41 10.16 -7.98
CA THR A 471 -23.48 10.11 -6.97
C THR A 471 -23.40 8.83 -6.16
N VAL A 472 -23.40 8.95 -4.83
CA VAL A 472 -23.48 7.83 -3.89
C VAL A 472 -24.95 7.34 -3.83
N PRO A 473 -25.23 6.02 -3.78
CA PRO A 473 -26.57 5.50 -3.51
C PRO A 473 -27.07 5.91 -2.12
N ASP A 474 -28.39 5.98 -1.92
CA ASP A 474 -28.99 6.31 -0.61
C ASP A 474 -28.62 5.25 0.46
N GLU A 475 -28.68 3.94 0.15
CA GLU A 475 -28.08 2.93 1.04
C GLU A 475 -26.55 2.88 0.86
N SER A 476 -25.83 3.39 1.86
CA SER A 476 -24.37 3.38 1.85
C SER A 476 -23.78 2.04 2.27
N MET A 477 -23.29 1.29 1.29
CA MET A 477 -22.44 0.13 1.56
C MET A 477 -21.12 0.52 2.25
N PHE A 478 -20.64 1.76 2.07
CA PHE A 478 -19.46 2.29 2.76
C PHE A 478 -19.69 2.33 4.27
N LEU A 479 -20.74 3.01 4.72
CA LEU A 479 -21.00 3.11 6.16
C LEU A 479 -21.42 1.76 6.76
N LYS A 480 -22.23 0.99 6.03
CA LYS A 480 -22.66 -0.36 6.44
C LYS A 480 -21.48 -1.26 6.78
N TYR A 481 -20.41 -1.25 5.99
CA TYR A 481 -19.21 -2.01 6.32
C TYR A 481 -18.27 -1.30 7.32
N LEU A 482 -18.19 0.03 7.34
CA LEU A 482 -17.47 0.79 8.38
C LEU A 482 -17.99 0.44 9.79
N VAL A 483 -19.31 0.59 10.01
CA VAL A 483 -19.97 0.28 11.28
C VAL A 483 -19.84 -1.21 11.60
N LYS A 484 -20.03 -2.09 10.61
CA LYS A 484 -19.81 -3.54 10.81
C LYS A 484 -18.41 -3.84 11.31
N LYS A 485 -17.36 -3.23 10.74
CA LYS A 485 -15.96 -3.46 11.19
C LYS A 485 -15.62 -2.78 12.51
N LEU A 486 -16.26 -1.66 12.85
CA LEU A 486 -16.20 -1.08 14.19
C LEU A 486 -16.84 -2.00 15.25
N LEU A 487 -17.96 -2.67 14.93
CA LEU A 487 -18.64 -3.60 15.85
C LEU A 487 -17.95 -4.97 15.96
N GLU A 488 -17.41 -5.50 14.86
CA GLU A 488 -16.66 -6.77 14.83
C GLU A 488 -15.27 -6.68 15.50
N ASN A 489 -14.77 -5.47 15.75
CA ASN A 489 -13.42 -5.24 16.26
C ASN A 489 -13.14 -5.93 17.61
N GLN A 490 -12.10 -6.76 17.65
CA GLN A 490 -11.61 -7.41 18.88
C GLN A 490 -10.41 -6.72 19.51
N ASP A 491 -9.74 -5.83 18.79
CA ASP A 491 -8.51 -5.18 19.21
C ASP A 491 -8.80 -4.02 20.18
N ASP A 492 -8.03 -3.93 21.27
CA ASP A 492 -8.08 -2.80 22.22
C ASP A 492 -7.79 -1.45 21.50
N TYR A 493 -6.99 -1.49 20.44
CA TYR A 493 -6.52 -0.34 19.67
C TYR A 493 -6.49 -0.66 18.17
N MET A 494 -7.21 0.11 17.35
CA MET A 494 -7.31 -0.07 15.90
C MET A 494 -7.06 1.26 15.19
N SER A 495 -6.16 1.32 14.20
CA SER A 495 -5.91 2.57 13.45
C SER A 495 -6.99 2.84 12.39
N SER A 496 -7.08 4.08 11.92
CA SER A 496 -7.95 4.46 10.80
C SER A 496 -7.59 3.73 9.50
N ASP A 497 -6.30 3.54 9.20
CA ASP A 497 -5.82 2.72 8.08
C ASP A 497 -6.25 1.25 8.16
N ASP A 498 -6.11 0.62 9.34
CA ASP A 498 -6.49 -0.77 9.58
C ASP A 498 -8.01 -0.95 9.46
N LEU A 499 -8.80 -0.08 10.09
CA LEU A 499 -10.25 -0.06 9.94
C LEU A 499 -10.66 0.06 8.47
N PHE A 500 -10.07 1.00 7.73
CA PHE A 500 -10.35 1.18 6.30
C PHE A 500 -10.00 -0.08 5.49
N SER A 501 -8.81 -0.64 5.72
CA SER A 501 -8.33 -1.87 5.07
C SER A 501 -9.27 -3.06 5.30
N ARG A 502 -9.84 -3.18 6.51
CA ARG A 502 -10.80 -4.24 6.88
C ARG A 502 -12.13 -4.18 6.11
N PHE A 503 -12.53 -3.04 5.53
CA PHE A 503 -13.80 -2.92 4.79
C PHE A 503 -13.70 -2.52 3.32
N ARG A 504 -12.60 -1.89 2.86
CA ARG A 504 -12.44 -1.34 1.50
C ARG A 504 -12.87 -2.31 0.39
N LEU A 505 -12.43 -3.57 0.49
CA LEU A 505 -12.76 -4.61 -0.49
C LEU A 505 -14.25 -4.99 -0.46
N ALA A 506 -14.86 -5.07 0.73
CA ALA A 506 -16.28 -5.38 0.88
C ALA A 506 -17.16 -4.28 0.24
N VAL A 507 -16.80 -3.01 0.40
CA VAL A 507 -17.46 -1.89 -0.29
C VAL A 507 -17.27 -2.00 -1.79
N THR A 508 -16.02 -2.18 -2.26
CA THR A 508 -15.68 -2.23 -3.69
C THR A 508 -16.38 -3.38 -4.42
N ASN A 509 -16.59 -4.51 -3.74
CA ASN A 509 -17.27 -5.69 -4.30
C ASN A 509 -18.81 -5.58 -4.28
N ASN A 510 -19.39 -4.67 -3.49
CA ASN A 510 -20.85 -4.55 -3.30
C ASN A 510 -21.41 -3.14 -3.62
N SER A 511 -20.58 -2.22 -4.13
CA SER A 511 -20.94 -0.85 -4.48
C SER A 511 -20.33 -0.47 -5.84
N PRO A 512 -20.99 0.37 -6.65
CA PRO A 512 -20.36 1.01 -7.81
C PRO A 512 -19.31 2.07 -7.44
N THR A 513 -19.14 2.37 -6.14
CA THR A 513 -18.16 3.34 -5.63
C THR A 513 -16.88 2.64 -5.14
N THR A 514 -15.73 3.23 -5.45
CA THR A 514 -14.43 2.81 -4.88
C THR A 514 -14.06 3.75 -3.75
N PRO A 515 -14.12 3.32 -2.47
CA PRO A 515 -13.81 4.18 -1.35
C PRO A 515 -12.31 4.53 -1.31
N GLN A 516 -11.98 5.68 -0.73
CA GLN A 516 -10.61 6.20 -0.67
C GLN A 516 -10.22 6.49 0.78
N TYR A 517 -8.91 6.42 1.04
CA TYR A 517 -8.29 6.80 2.31
C TYR A 517 -7.00 7.56 2.05
N GLY A 518 -6.65 8.50 2.92
CA GLY A 518 -5.38 9.21 2.84
C GLY A 518 -5.31 10.46 3.71
N VAL A 519 -4.25 11.24 3.49
CA VAL A 519 -3.98 12.50 4.19
C VAL A 519 -4.84 13.64 3.63
N ILE A 520 -5.42 14.44 4.52
CA ILE A 520 -5.99 15.74 4.21
C ILE A 520 -4.83 16.70 3.94
N GLN A 521 -4.53 16.98 2.68
CA GLN A 521 -3.37 17.80 2.30
C GLN A 521 -3.43 19.20 2.94
N GLU A 522 -2.26 19.81 3.18
CA GLU A 522 -2.12 21.19 3.71
C GLU A 522 -2.77 21.44 5.09
N SER A 523 -3.09 20.40 5.86
CA SER A 523 -3.82 20.52 7.14
C SER A 523 -2.99 20.24 8.41
N GLY A 524 -1.71 19.87 8.29
CA GLY A 524 -0.84 19.60 9.45
C GLY A 524 -0.74 18.12 9.87
N ASP A 525 -0.84 17.19 8.92
CA ASP A 525 -0.49 15.78 9.15
C ASP A 525 1.04 15.61 9.24
N GLU A 526 1.51 14.87 10.25
CA GLU A 526 2.94 14.56 10.47
C GLU A 526 3.23 13.05 10.35
N GLY A 527 2.31 12.25 9.80
CA GLY A 527 2.48 10.81 9.61
C GLY A 527 1.95 9.93 10.75
N GLY A 528 1.18 10.48 11.69
CA GLY A 528 0.43 9.70 12.68
C GLY A 528 -0.83 9.03 12.11
N GLU A 529 -1.59 8.34 12.97
CA GLU A 529 -2.90 7.75 12.66
C GLU A 529 -3.94 8.05 13.74
N PHE A 530 -5.21 8.16 13.35
CA PHE A 530 -6.30 8.18 14.32
C PHE A 530 -6.48 6.77 14.89
N ILE A 531 -6.40 6.63 16.21
CA ILE A 531 -6.53 5.33 16.89
C ILE A 531 -7.89 5.23 17.56
N PHE A 532 -8.72 4.30 17.10
CA PHE A 532 -9.93 3.88 17.79
C PHE A 532 -9.54 3.04 19.02
N VAL A 533 -9.85 3.52 20.22
CA VAL A 533 -9.61 2.82 21.48
C VAL A 533 -10.92 2.19 21.96
N LYS A 534 -10.92 0.86 22.10
CA LYS A 534 -12.10 0.09 22.51
C LYS A 534 -12.46 0.37 23.97
N ARG A 535 -13.75 0.56 24.25
CA ARG A 535 -14.27 0.69 25.61
C ARG A 535 -14.23 -0.68 26.30
N LYS A 536 -13.74 -0.72 27.54
CA LYS A 536 -13.56 -1.93 28.36
C LYS A 536 -14.77 -2.21 29.24
#